data_AF-A0A2I0LGB9-F1
#
_entry.id   AF-A0A2I0LGB9-F1
#
_cell.length_a   1.000
_cell.length_b   1.000
_cell.length_c   1.000
_cell.angle_alpha   90.00
_cell.angle_beta   90.00
_cell.angle_gamma   90.00
#
_symmetry.space_group_name_H-M   'P 1'
#
loop_
_entity.id
_entity.type
_entity.pdbx_description
1 polymer ?
#
loop_
_entity_poly.entity_id
_entity_poly.type
_entity_poly.pdbx_seq_one_letter_code
_entity_poly.pdbx_strand_id
1 'polypeptide(L)'
;MCLAAPSTLQPAAPGGASPQTGDRESHCLQLYLGGGRDGTHLCTVFWALSLQCQLSGLWRNEQDSLMEISAVRDNGDFQGKYLTRVTVTGSCAYTSPLKGAQQQPTDGVWPTFAFTVHWDKFSNATTAFTGQCFVDTGGKETLTTMWLLREAVGSLEEDWKATR
;
A
#
# COMPACT_ATOMS: atom_id res chain seq x y z
N MET A 1 -17.48 0.07 -22.28
CA MET A 1 -16.06 -0.34 -22.30
C MET A 1 -15.25 0.88 -22.75
N CYS A 2 -14.75 1.72 -21.83
CA CYS A 2 -13.89 2.83 -22.26
C CYS A 2 -12.50 2.25 -22.52
N LEU A 3 -12.14 2.09 -23.81
CA LEU A 3 -10.76 1.80 -24.20
C LEU A 3 -9.92 3.03 -23.84
N ALA A 4 -8.96 2.86 -22.93
CA ALA A 4 -7.90 3.85 -22.76
C ALA A 4 -7.10 3.94 -24.07
N ALA A 5 -6.88 5.16 -24.57
CA ALA A 5 -6.01 5.39 -25.71
C ALA A 5 -4.58 4.91 -25.38
N PRO A 6 -3.87 4.29 -26.34
CA PRO A 6 -2.52 3.81 -26.09
C PRO A 6 -1.59 5.00 -25.87
N SER A 7 -1.01 5.09 -24.66
CA SER A 7 0.07 6.04 -24.37
C SER A 7 1.37 5.45 -24.92
N THR A 8 1.90 6.03 -25.99
CA THR A 8 3.24 5.73 -26.50
C THR A 8 4.27 6.32 -25.54
N LEU A 9 4.84 5.48 -24.68
CA LEU A 9 6.02 5.83 -23.88
C LEU A 9 7.28 5.62 -24.73
N GLN A 10 7.96 6.72 -25.07
CA GLN A 10 9.31 6.72 -25.64
C GLN A 10 10.35 6.32 -24.58
N PRO A 11 11.43 5.61 -24.95
CA PRO A 11 12.52 5.29 -24.03
C PRO A 11 13.36 6.53 -23.71
N ALA A 12 13.68 6.70 -22.43
CA ALA A 12 14.62 7.71 -21.95
C ALA A 12 16.07 7.27 -22.20
N ALA A 13 16.91 8.21 -22.63
CA ALA A 13 18.35 8.04 -22.81
C ALA A 13 19.12 8.04 -21.48
N PRO A 14 20.32 7.43 -21.40
CA PRO A 14 21.09 7.32 -20.16
C PRO A 14 22.06 8.50 -19.98
N GLY A 15 22.30 8.92 -18.73
CA GLY A 15 23.42 9.81 -18.43
C GLY A 15 23.56 10.22 -16.97
N GLY A 16 24.74 9.95 -16.39
CA GLY A 16 25.38 10.78 -15.37
C GLY A 16 25.40 10.23 -13.93
N ALA A 17 26.58 9.84 -13.45
CA ALA A 17 26.84 9.31 -12.12
C ALA A 17 27.28 10.37 -11.08
N SER A 18 26.82 10.19 -9.81
CA SER A 18 27.44 10.43 -8.47
C SER A 18 28.02 11.83 -8.09
N PRO A 19 28.22 12.20 -6.79
CA PRO A 19 28.47 11.31 -5.63
C PRO A 19 27.76 11.61 -4.27
N GLN A 20 27.62 10.52 -3.50
CA GLN A 20 27.70 10.27 -2.05
C GLN A 20 27.22 11.32 -1.01
N THR A 21 26.41 10.86 -0.04
CA THR A 21 26.84 10.59 1.36
C THR A 21 25.68 10.10 2.20
N GLY A 22 25.91 9.08 3.03
CA GLY A 22 24.97 8.65 4.08
C GLY A 22 24.81 7.14 4.17
N ASP A 23 25.90 6.42 4.43
CA ASP A 23 25.86 5.03 4.85
C ASP A 23 24.96 4.91 6.10
N ARG A 24 23.88 4.15 5.99
CA ARG A 24 23.25 3.50 7.15
C ARG A 24 23.32 2.01 6.92
N GLU A 25 24.23 1.39 7.67
CA GLU A 25 24.36 -0.04 7.82
C GLU A 25 23.00 -0.67 8.10
N SER A 26 22.51 -1.46 7.15
CA SER A 26 21.54 -2.51 7.45
C SER A 26 22.28 -3.56 8.25
N HIS A 27 22.20 -3.48 9.59
CA HIS A 27 22.78 -4.49 10.47
C HIS A 27 22.08 -5.83 10.23
N CYS A 28 22.66 -6.65 9.36
CA CYS A 28 22.48 -8.10 9.43
C CYS A 28 23.26 -8.55 10.67
N LEU A 29 22.56 -9.03 11.71
CA LEU A 29 23.22 -9.52 12.92
C LEU A 29 24.04 -10.78 12.55
N GLN A 30 25.34 -10.61 12.43
CA GLN A 30 26.25 -11.68 12.04
C GLN A 30 26.58 -12.55 13.26
N LEU A 31 25.79 -13.59 13.50
CA LEU A 31 26.12 -14.63 14.47
C LEU A 31 26.97 -15.71 13.79
N TYR A 32 28.28 -15.65 14.03
CA TYR A 32 29.17 -16.78 13.74
C TYR A 32 28.91 -17.89 14.76
N LEU A 33 28.34 -19.00 14.32
CA LEU A 33 28.51 -20.27 15.03
C LEU A 33 29.33 -21.17 14.10
N GLY A 34 30.61 -21.39 14.43
CA GLY A 34 31.47 -22.31 13.71
C GLY A 34 30.98 -23.75 13.87
N GLY A 35 30.97 -24.51 12.77
CA GLY A 35 30.51 -25.89 12.76
C GLY A 35 31.55 -26.92 13.24
N GLY A 36 31.07 -27.92 13.99
CA GLY A 36 31.65 -29.26 14.15
C GLY A 36 32.23 -29.54 15.55
N ARG A 37 31.55 -30.19 16.50
CA ARG A 37 30.49 -31.22 16.41
C ARG A 37 29.19 -30.72 17.06
N ASP A 38 28.09 -30.97 16.36
CA ASP A 38 26.69 -30.64 16.68
C ASP A 38 26.28 -29.16 16.51
N GLY A 39 26.52 -28.60 15.32
CA GLY A 39 26.05 -27.26 14.92
C GLY A 39 25.24 -27.29 13.63
N THR A 40 23.94 -27.59 13.72
CA THR A 40 22.98 -27.39 12.63
C THR A 40 22.73 -25.91 12.44
N HIS A 41 23.24 -25.34 11.35
CA HIS A 41 22.96 -23.98 10.92
C HIS A 41 21.51 -23.86 10.43
N LEU A 42 20.58 -23.57 11.34
CA LEU A 42 19.24 -23.12 10.97
C LEU A 42 19.24 -21.59 10.81
N CYS A 43 19.80 -21.12 9.69
CA CYS A 43 19.79 -19.70 9.32
C CYS A 43 18.59 -19.32 8.44
N THR A 44 17.49 -20.08 8.48
CA THR A 44 16.50 -20.09 7.38
C THR A 44 15.04 -19.78 7.75
N VAL A 45 14.71 -19.27 8.94
CA VAL A 45 13.28 -19.01 9.25
C VAL A 45 12.95 -17.61 9.77
N PHE A 46 13.93 -16.80 10.19
CA PHE A 46 13.62 -15.46 10.72
C PHE A 46 13.45 -14.35 9.66
N TRP A 47 14.03 -14.49 8.47
CA TRP A 47 13.92 -13.46 7.41
C TRP A 47 12.62 -13.53 6.60
N ALA A 48 12.00 -14.72 6.50
CA ALA A 48 10.79 -14.90 5.69
C ALA A 48 9.54 -14.21 6.29
N LEU A 49 9.52 -13.95 7.60
CA LEU A 49 8.43 -13.20 8.25
C LEU A 49 8.51 -11.68 8.01
N SER A 50 9.67 -11.15 7.63
CA SER A 50 9.89 -9.69 7.52
C SER A 50 9.43 -9.04 6.20
N LEU A 51 9.05 -9.86 5.21
CA LEU A 51 8.58 -9.37 3.91
C LEU A 51 7.06 -9.41 3.72
N GLN A 52 6.35 -10.09 4.61
CA GLN A 52 4.90 -10.22 4.51
C GLN A 52 4.19 -9.02 5.11
N CYS A 53 3.03 -8.70 4.57
CA CYS A 53 2.24 -7.51 4.88
C CYS A 53 3.00 -6.20 4.67
N GLN A 54 3.93 -6.14 3.71
CA GLN A 54 4.40 -4.87 3.17
C GLN A 54 3.38 -4.36 2.16
N LEU A 55 2.74 -3.22 2.45
CA LEU A 55 1.62 -2.75 1.61
C LEU A 55 2.01 -2.36 0.19
N SER A 56 3.30 -2.15 -0.09
CA SER A 56 3.81 -1.81 -1.42
C SER A 56 3.39 -2.84 -2.47
N GLY A 57 2.81 -2.40 -3.58
CA GLY A 57 2.39 -3.28 -4.67
C GLY A 57 0.97 -3.03 -5.17
N LEU A 58 0.44 -4.03 -5.89
CA LEU A 58 -0.89 -3.99 -6.50
C LEU A 58 -1.88 -4.84 -5.70
N TRP A 59 -2.99 -4.23 -5.32
CA TRP A 59 -4.08 -4.84 -4.58
C TRP A 59 -5.37 -4.77 -5.39
N ARG A 60 -6.21 -5.80 -5.26
CA ARG A 60 -7.54 -5.87 -5.85
C ARG A 60 -8.55 -6.20 -4.76
N ASN A 61 -9.66 -5.47 -4.73
CA ASN A 61 -10.79 -5.80 -3.86
C ASN A 61 -11.85 -6.65 -4.57
N GLU A 62 -12.85 -7.10 -3.82
CA GLU A 62 -13.98 -7.92 -4.30
C GLU A 62 -14.89 -7.20 -5.31
N GLN A 63 -14.80 -5.88 -5.42
CA GLN A 63 -15.51 -5.06 -6.41
C GLN A 63 -14.68 -4.81 -7.68
N ASP A 64 -13.53 -5.49 -7.83
CA ASP A 64 -12.58 -5.32 -8.92
C ASP A 64 -11.96 -3.91 -9.02
N SER A 65 -12.00 -3.14 -7.94
CA SER A 65 -11.20 -1.91 -7.82
C SER A 65 -9.74 -2.27 -7.59
N LEU A 66 -8.85 -1.46 -8.16
CA LEU A 66 -7.40 -1.67 -8.09
C LEU A 66 -6.76 -0.57 -7.26
N MET A 67 -5.81 -0.95 -6.44
CA MET A 67 -5.02 -0.04 -5.62
C MET A 67 -3.55 -0.34 -5.85
N GLU A 68 -2.77 0.68 -6.19
CA GLU A 68 -1.32 0.61 -6.32
C GLU A 68 -0.70 1.44 -5.19
N ILE A 69 0.08 0.81 -4.33
CA ILE A 69 0.80 1.47 -3.24
C ILE A 69 2.29 1.49 -3.61
N SER A 70 2.87 2.69 -3.59
CA SER A 70 4.31 2.89 -3.73
C SER A 70 5.07 2.41 -2.49
N ALA A 71 6.40 2.44 -2.52
CA ALA A 71 7.21 2.02 -1.39
C ALA A 71 6.76 2.67 -0.06
N VAL A 72 6.47 1.84 0.93
CA VAL A 72 6.24 2.25 2.32
C VAL A 72 7.58 2.72 2.90
N ARG A 73 7.60 3.93 3.45
CA ARG A 73 8.81 4.52 4.06
C ARG A 73 9.06 3.94 5.44
N ASP A 74 10.28 4.14 5.96
CA ASP A 74 10.68 3.68 7.30
C ASP A 74 9.79 4.23 8.43
N ASN A 75 9.18 5.41 8.23
CA ASN A 75 8.24 6.00 9.18
C ASN A 75 6.79 5.48 9.02
N GLY A 76 6.56 4.52 8.13
CA GLY A 76 5.25 3.94 7.82
C GLY A 76 4.48 4.68 6.72
N ASP A 77 4.90 5.88 6.30
CA ASP A 77 4.16 6.66 5.31
C ASP A 77 4.23 6.06 3.92
N PHE A 78 3.10 6.03 3.23
CA PHE A 78 3.03 5.62 1.83
C PHE A 78 2.10 6.52 1.01
N GLN A 79 2.28 6.44 -0.29
CA GLN A 79 1.42 7.09 -1.29
C GLN A 79 1.02 6.05 -2.33
N GLY A 80 0.00 6.36 -3.12
CA GLY A 80 -0.44 5.45 -4.15
C GLY A 80 -1.50 6.03 -5.06
N LYS A 81 -2.17 5.11 -5.76
CA LYS A 81 -3.23 5.37 -6.70
C LYS A 81 -4.36 4.37 -6.48
N TYR A 82 -5.59 4.87 -6.50
CA TYR A 82 -6.80 4.06 -6.41
C TYR A 82 -7.60 4.20 -7.70
N LEU A 83 -7.94 3.08 -8.32
CA LEU A 83 -8.81 2.98 -9.49
C LEU A 83 -10.10 2.28 -9.06
N THR A 84 -11.15 3.06 -8.85
CA THR A 84 -12.48 2.50 -8.58
C THR A 84 -13.11 2.00 -9.87
N ARG A 85 -13.61 0.75 -9.85
CA ARG A 85 -14.43 0.22 -10.96
C ARG A 85 -15.89 0.70 -10.88
N VAL A 86 -16.34 1.06 -9.67
CA VAL A 86 -17.71 1.53 -9.41
C VAL A 86 -17.66 3.04 -9.22
N THR A 87 -18.14 3.77 -10.22
CA THR A 87 -18.40 5.21 -10.10
C THR A 87 -19.90 5.43 -9.89
N VAL A 88 -20.28 6.30 -8.95
CA VAL A 88 -21.69 6.66 -8.70
C VAL A 88 -22.36 7.24 -9.95
N THR A 89 -21.57 7.76 -10.88
CA THR A 89 -22.00 8.51 -12.07
C THR A 89 -21.97 7.69 -13.37
N GLY A 90 -21.57 6.41 -13.36
CA GLY A 90 -21.45 5.58 -14.56
C GLY A 90 -20.39 6.06 -15.58
N SER A 91 -19.56 7.04 -15.21
CA SER A 91 -18.47 7.58 -16.02
C SER A 91 -17.25 6.66 -16.01
N CYS A 92 -16.36 6.81 -17.02
CA CYS A 92 -15.14 5.99 -17.16
C CYS A 92 -14.33 5.94 -15.85
N ALA A 93 -13.67 4.80 -15.59
CA ALA A 93 -12.85 4.62 -14.40
C ALA A 93 -11.68 5.61 -14.40
N TYR A 94 -11.56 6.39 -13.32
CA TYR A 94 -10.47 7.34 -13.12
C TYR A 94 -9.61 6.89 -11.95
N THR A 95 -8.30 7.12 -12.10
CA THR A 95 -7.35 6.94 -11.02
C THR A 95 -7.29 8.20 -10.16
N SER A 96 -7.40 8.04 -8.85
CA SER A 96 -7.27 9.11 -7.86
C SER A 96 -6.11 8.83 -6.89
N PRO A 97 -5.41 9.86 -6.42
CA PRO A 97 -4.28 9.68 -5.51
C PRO A 97 -4.75 9.22 -4.12
N LEU A 98 -3.93 8.40 -3.47
CA LEU A 98 -4.09 8.03 -2.07
C LEU A 98 -2.82 8.32 -1.26
N LYS A 99 -2.99 8.56 0.04
CA LYS A 99 -1.91 8.71 1.01
C LYS A 99 -2.29 8.03 2.31
N GLY A 100 -1.32 7.42 2.99
CA GLY A 100 -1.59 6.69 4.22
C GLY A 100 -0.35 6.40 5.03
N ALA A 101 -0.56 5.67 6.12
CA ALA A 101 0.48 5.19 6.98
C ALA A 101 0.19 3.77 7.45
N GLN A 102 1.25 2.99 7.63
CA GLN A 102 1.23 1.62 8.14
C GLN A 102 1.98 1.58 9.47
N GLN A 103 1.41 0.88 10.46
CA GLN A 103 2.11 0.59 11.71
C GLN A 103 3.26 -0.40 11.46
N GLN A 104 4.34 -0.26 12.21
CA GLN A 104 5.44 -1.21 12.13
C GLN A 104 4.98 -2.61 12.55
N PRO A 105 5.39 -3.67 11.84
CA PRO A 105 5.14 -5.04 12.27
C PRO A 105 5.68 -5.25 13.69
N THR A 106 4.92 -5.95 14.53
CA THR A 106 5.34 -6.36 15.88
C THR A 106 5.24 -7.88 15.96
N ASP A 107 6.08 -8.50 16.79
CA ASP A 107 6.13 -9.97 16.93
C ASP A 107 4.74 -10.57 17.17
N GLY A 108 4.31 -11.46 16.28
CA GLY A 108 3.03 -12.14 16.35
C GLY A 108 1.80 -11.29 16.04
N VAL A 109 1.96 -10.03 15.59
CA VAL A 109 0.85 -9.12 15.27
C VAL A 109 1.03 -8.51 13.88
N TRP A 110 0.04 -8.75 13.01
CA TRP A 110 0.05 -8.14 11.68
C TRP A 110 -0.25 -6.64 11.73
N PRO A 111 0.40 -5.84 10.87
CA PRO A 111 0.31 -4.38 10.95
C PRO A 111 -1.06 -3.85 10.55
N THR A 112 -1.55 -2.87 11.31
CA THR A 112 -2.69 -2.04 10.92
C THR A 112 -2.24 -0.88 10.04
N PHE A 113 -3.15 -0.34 9.25
CA PHE A 113 -2.88 0.78 8.37
C PHE A 113 -4.13 1.63 8.17
N ALA A 114 -3.91 2.85 7.72
CA ALA A 114 -4.98 3.72 7.25
C ALA A 114 -4.51 4.53 6.04
N PHE A 115 -5.43 4.85 5.14
CA PHE A 115 -5.16 5.75 4.02
C PHE A 115 -6.40 6.53 3.61
N THR A 116 -6.20 7.69 3.00
CA THR A 116 -7.24 8.49 2.38
C THR A 116 -7.11 8.44 0.87
N VAL A 117 -8.25 8.39 0.17
CA VAL A 117 -8.34 8.56 -1.28
C VAL A 117 -9.00 9.90 -1.55
N HIS A 118 -8.30 10.74 -2.31
CA HIS A 118 -8.77 12.07 -2.68
C HIS A 118 -9.37 11.98 -4.07
N TRP A 119 -10.70 11.87 -4.15
CA TRP A 119 -11.40 11.86 -5.43
C TRP A 119 -11.30 13.24 -6.05
N ASP A 120 -10.64 13.35 -7.20
CA ASP A 120 -10.24 14.63 -7.82
C ASP A 120 -10.88 14.83 -9.20
N LYS A 121 -11.20 13.74 -9.91
CA LYS A 121 -11.72 13.79 -11.28
C LYS A 121 -13.23 13.62 -11.40
N PHE A 122 -13.89 13.01 -10.42
CA PHE A 122 -15.30 12.64 -10.54
C PHE A 122 -16.19 13.06 -9.37
N SER A 123 -15.61 13.50 -8.25
CA SER A 123 -16.35 14.08 -7.13
C SER A 123 -15.41 14.96 -6.30
N ASN A 124 -15.97 15.74 -5.38
CA ASN A 124 -15.21 16.43 -4.32
C ASN A 124 -15.25 15.63 -3.00
N ALA A 125 -15.55 14.33 -3.08
CA ALA A 125 -15.64 13.47 -1.90
C ALA A 125 -14.24 13.00 -1.46
N THR A 126 -14.15 12.48 -0.25
CA THR A 126 -12.94 11.79 0.26
C THR A 126 -13.35 10.47 0.87
N THR A 127 -12.59 9.41 0.62
CA THR A 127 -12.78 8.14 1.34
C THR A 127 -11.60 7.87 2.23
N ALA A 128 -11.86 7.57 3.51
CA ALA A 128 -10.85 7.06 4.43
C ALA A 128 -11.03 5.55 4.57
N PHE A 129 -9.93 4.81 4.50
CA PHE A 129 -9.85 3.39 4.77
C PHE A 129 -9.02 3.16 6.03
N THR A 130 -9.44 2.21 6.85
CA THR A 130 -8.66 1.66 7.96
C THR A 130 -8.71 0.15 7.88
N GLY A 131 -7.61 -0.52 8.22
CA GLY A 131 -7.55 -1.96 8.05
C GLY A 131 -6.36 -2.63 8.69
N GLN A 132 -6.30 -3.93 8.47
CA GLN A 132 -5.22 -4.79 8.90
C GLN A 132 -4.92 -5.79 7.78
N CYS A 133 -3.63 -6.00 7.53
CA CYS A 133 -3.17 -7.06 6.65
C CYS A 133 -3.14 -8.39 7.43
N PHE A 134 -3.49 -9.50 6.79
CA PHE A 134 -3.41 -10.83 7.35
C PHE A 134 -2.71 -11.75 6.36
N VAL A 135 -1.94 -12.71 6.87
CA VAL A 135 -1.35 -13.78 6.07
C VAL A 135 -1.95 -15.11 6.53
N ASP A 136 -2.43 -15.91 5.59
CA ASP A 136 -2.94 -17.26 5.88
C ASP A 136 -1.82 -18.32 5.94
N THR A 137 -2.19 -19.55 6.28
CA THR A 137 -1.24 -20.68 6.38
C THR A 137 -0.59 -21.04 5.03
N GLY A 138 -1.16 -20.58 3.92
CA GLY A 138 -0.61 -20.74 2.57
C GLY A 138 0.28 -19.58 2.13
N GLY A 139 0.48 -18.56 2.98
CA GLY A 139 1.27 -17.38 2.67
C GLY A 139 0.52 -16.33 1.85
N LYS A 140 -0.80 -16.47 1.66
CA LYS A 140 -1.61 -15.48 0.93
C LYS A 140 -1.91 -14.30 1.84
N GLU A 141 -1.63 -13.11 1.33
CA GLU A 141 -1.91 -11.85 2.00
C GLU A 141 -3.32 -11.36 1.69
N THR A 142 -3.98 -10.78 2.69
CA THR A 142 -5.32 -10.21 2.56
C THR A 142 -5.43 -8.93 3.39
N LEU A 143 -5.85 -7.85 2.74
CA LEU A 143 -6.18 -6.60 3.42
C LEU A 143 -7.65 -6.63 3.82
N THR A 144 -7.92 -6.69 5.12
CA THR A 144 -9.27 -6.47 5.64
C THR A 144 -9.42 -4.99 5.95
N THR A 145 -10.47 -4.36 5.44
CA THR A 145 -10.65 -2.91 5.58
C THR A 145 -12.09 -2.55 5.89
N MET A 146 -12.25 -1.45 6.59
CA MET A 146 -13.47 -0.66 6.65
C MET A 146 -13.20 0.70 6.02
N TRP A 147 -14.24 1.34 5.54
CA TRP A 147 -14.13 2.65 4.91
C TRP A 147 -15.27 3.57 5.32
N LEU A 148 -15.00 4.87 5.22
CA LEU A 148 -15.98 5.94 5.33
C LEU A 148 -15.85 6.81 4.09
N LEU A 149 -16.93 6.94 3.31
CA LEU A 149 -17.00 7.89 2.21
C LEU A 149 -17.64 9.18 2.72
N ARG A 150 -16.93 10.29 2.60
CA ARG A 150 -17.43 11.61 2.95
C ARG A 150 -17.70 12.46 1.71
N GLU A 151 -18.97 12.75 1.46
CA GLU A 151 -19.41 13.68 0.42
C GLU A 151 -19.26 15.14 0.88
N ALA A 152 -18.98 16.04 -0.07
CA ALA A 152 -19.04 17.47 0.16
C ALA A 152 -20.50 17.94 0.09
N VAL A 153 -20.96 18.68 1.10
CA VAL A 153 -22.33 19.22 1.18
C VAL A 153 -22.32 20.75 1.24
N GLY A 154 -23.43 21.37 0.84
CA GLY A 154 -23.51 22.82 0.70
C GLY A 154 -23.69 23.56 2.03
N SER A 155 -24.16 22.88 3.07
CA SER A 155 -24.39 23.46 4.39
C SER A 155 -24.30 22.42 5.52
N LEU A 156 -24.26 22.89 6.77
CA LEU A 156 -24.15 22.04 7.95
C LEU A 156 -25.41 21.19 8.17
N GLU A 157 -26.58 21.70 7.80
CA GLU A 157 -27.87 20.98 7.92
C GLU A 157 -27.92 19.73 7.02
N GLU A 158 -27.04 19.65 6.03
CA GLU A 158 -26.90 18.49 5.14
C GLU A 158 -25.86 17.47 5.62
N ASP A 159 -25.13 17.74 6.71
CA ASP A 159 -24.03 16.90 7.21
C ASP A 159 -24.47 15.46 7.54
N TRP A 160 -25.67 15.30 8.09
CA TRP A 160 -26.18 14.01 8.57
C TRP A 160 -26.27 12.92 7.49
N LYS A 161 -26.38 13.31 6.21
CA LYS A 161 -26.46 12.40 5.06
C LYS A 161 -25.13 12.24 4.30
N ALA A 162 -24.09 12.96 4.71
CA ALA A 162 -22.87 13.12 3.93
C ALA A 162 -21.83 12.00 4.14
N THR A 163 -22.06 11.09 5.09
CA THR A 163 -21.15 9.97 5.35
C THR A 163 -21.85 8.63 5.08
N ARG A 164 -21.17 7.75 4.33
CA ARG A 164 -21.54 6.35 4.11
C ARG A 164 -20.48 5.43 4.68
#